data_AF-A0A5E7DQL5-F1
#
_entry.id   AF-A0A5E7DQL5-F1
#
_cell.length_a   1.000
_cell.length_b   1.000
_cell.length_c   1.000
_cell.angle_alpha   90.00
_cell.angle_beta   90.00
_cell.angle_gamma   90.00
#
_symmetry.space_group_name_H-M   'P 1'
#
loop_
_entity.id
_entity.type
_entity.pdbx_description
1 polymer ?
#
loop_
_entity_poly.entity_id
_entity_poly.type
_entity_poly.pdbx_seq_one_letter_code
_entity_poly.pdbx_strand_id
1 'polypeptide(L)'
;MTDYLVIALVQETEAVIMTDGLTLMPIRRLDLDHIQLAARINLSEWKNNPKSRQYISFIKCKNGRRANEYFRNFIGCQEGVDGSGETRMLLKAFSDFVENEDFGEDSAREKTNTLAGYAMAQAKLGEPVSLEELSELIDEDNPYNFAGFIRDKEYGLSPTIPADKKTLNKFRRFTGRSEGMSISFELHLLGDKVEFDEAGGTLTLRGLPTQLTGQLRRAVA
;
A
#
# COMPACT_ATOMS: atom_id res chain seq x y z
N MET A 1 -26.51 6.44 16.70
CA MET A 1 -25.46 7.47 16.82
C MET A 1 -24.14 6.74 16.96
N THR A 2 -23.08 7.15 16.25
CA THR A 2 -21.78 6.45 16.27
C THR A 2 -20.83 7.22 17.18
N ASP A 3 -20.30 6.54 18.20
CA ASP A 3 -19.44 7.13 19.22
C ASP A 3 -17.97 6.95 18.84
N TYR A 4 -17.19 8.02 19.01
CA TYR A 4 -15.75 8.02 18.73
C TYR A 4 -14.95 8.55 19.93
N LEU A 5 -13.78 7.96 20.16
CA LEU A 5 -12.75 8.48 21.06
C LEU A 5 -11.56 8.97 20.22
N VAL A 6 -11.14 10.20 20.43
CA VAL A 6 -9.96 10.79 19.79
C VAL A 6 -8.91 11.08 20.85
N ILE A 7 -7.70 10.62 20.62
CA ILE A 7 -6.53 10.87 21.47
C ILE A 7 -5.47 11.51 20.58
N ALA A 8 -4.98 12.70 20.93
CA ALA A 8 -3.95 13.39 20.15
C ALA A 8 -2.88 13.98 21.07
N LEU A 9 -1.62 13.86 20.67
CA LEU A 9 -0.53 14.61 21.28
C LEU A 9 -0.36 15.92 20.51
N VAL A 10 -0.69 17.02 21.17
CA VAL A 10 -0.67 18.36 20.58
C VAL A 10 0.45 19.15 21.23
N GLN A 11 1.23 19.88 20.42
CA GLN A 11 2.29 20.75 20.91
C GLN A 11 1.77 22.16 21.14
N GLU A 12 2.41 22.87 22.06
CA GLU A 12 2.22 24.31 22.23
C GLU A 12 3.07 25.04 21.18
N THR A 13 2.49 26.06 20.55
CA THR A 13 3.18 26.96 19.63
C THR A 13 2.85 28.41 19.97
N GLU A 14 3.75 29.32 19.62
CA GLU A 14 3.54 30.75 19.81
C GLU A 14 2.81 31.34 18.61
N ALA A 15 1.83 32.20 18.87
CA ALA A 15 1.13 32.99 17.87
C ALA A 15 1.05 34.44 18.34
N VAL A 16 0.80 35.35 17.41
CA VAL A 16 0.56 36.76 17.73
C VAL A 16 -0.90 37.06 17.46
N ILE A 17 -1.56 37.66 18.45
CA ILE A 17 -2.91 38.19 18.30
C ILE A 17 -2.91 39.70 18.41
N MET A 18 -3.92 40.33 17.81
CA MET A 18 -4.21 41.73 18.02
C MET A 18 -5.24 41.86 19.14
N THR A 19 -4.89 42.60 20.18
CA THR A 19 -5.79 42.92 21.30
C THR A 19 -6.87 43.92 20.87
N ASP A 20 -7.93 44.08 21.66
CA ASP A 20 -8.96 45.12 21.44
C ASP A 20 -8.37 46.54 21.37
N GLY A 21 -7.25 46.80 22.06
CA GLY A 21 -6.51 48.07 22.02
C GLY A 21 -5.59 48.25 20.81
N LEU A 22 -5.71 47.41 19.76
CA LEU A 22 -4.87 47.44 18.55
C LEU A 22 -3.36 47.25 18.80
N THR A 23 -3.00 46.53 19.87
CA THR A 23 -1.61 46.14 20.15
C THR A 23 -1.38 44.67 19.83
N LEU A 24 -0.15 44.33 19.43
CA LEU A 24 0.25 42.94 19.17
C LEU A 24 0.74 42.30 20.47
N MET A 25 0.24 41.11 20.77
CA MET A 25 0.64 40.35 21.94
C MET A 25 0.94 38.89 21.57
N PRO A 26 2.08 38.33 22.03
CA PRO A 26 2.34 36.91 21.87
C PRO A 26 1.42 36.11 22.79
N ILE A 27 0.88 35.03 22.26
CA ILE A 27 0.10 34.04 23.00
C ILE A 27 0.64 32.65 22.70
N ARG A 28 0.42 31.75 23.65
CA ARG A 28 0.64 30.33 23.45
C ARG A 28 -0.68 29.71 23.05
N ARG A 29 -0.67 28.96 21.94
CA ARG A 29 -1.83 28.18 21.48
C ARG A 29 -1.43 26.75 21.21
N LEU A 30 -2.42 25.88 21.14
CA LEU A 30 -2.24 24.53 20.66
C LEU A 30 -2.00 24.54 19.14
N ASP A 31 -0.99 23.80 18.69
CA ASP A 31 -0.72 23.56 17.27
C ASP A 31 -1.59 22.42 16.75
N LEU A 32 -2.82 22.77 16.36
CA LEU A 32 -3.75 21.83 15.73
C LEU A 32 -3.45 21.62 14.24
N ASP A 33 -2.59 22.45 13.64
CA ASP A 33 -2.24 22.39 12.23
C ASP A 33 -1.19 21.28 11.98
N HIS A 34 -0.36 20.99 12.98
CA HIS A 34 0.73 20.00 12.90
C HIS A 34 0.60 18.87 13.94
N ILE A 35 -0.55 18.21 14.00
CA ILE A 35 -0.72 17.02 14.84
C ILE A 35 0.13 15.86 14.30
N GLN A 36 1.19 15.50 15.05
CA GLN A 36 2.11 14.44 14.64
C GLN A 36 1.68 13.03 15.05
N LEU A 37 0.96 12.93 16.18
CA LEU A 37 0.50 11.68 16.75
C LEU A 37 -0.94 11.83 17.20
N ALA A 38 -1.83 11.05 16.60
CA ALA A 38 -3.21 10.94 17.02
C ALA A 38 -3.78 9.56 16.70
N ALA A 39 -4.77 9.15 17.47
CA ALA A 39 -5.59 7.97 17.23
C ALA A 39 -7.06 8.36 17.28
N ARG A 40 -7.85 7.80 16.36
CA ARG A 40 -9.31 7.83 16.40
C ARG A 40 -9.82 6.41 16.54
N ILE A 41 -10.65 6.17 17.54
CA ILE A 41 -11.24 4.87 17.87
C ILE A 41 -12.76 4.98 17.68
N ASN A 42 -13.33 4.15 16.81
CA ASN A 42 -14.78 4.00 16.68
C ASN A 42 -15.27 3.05 17.79
N LEU A 43 -15.83 3.63 18.86
CA LEU A 43 -16.28 2.89 20.02
C LEU A 43 -17.51 2.03 19.71
N SER A 44 -18.39 2.51 18.82
CA SER A 44 -19.57 1.74 18.41
C SER A 44 -19.18 0.50 17.63
N GLU A 45 -18.23 0.60 16.69
CA GLU A 45 -17.73 -0.55 15.92
C GLU A 45 -17.00 -1.54 16.83
N TRP A 46 -16.11 -1.03 17.70
CA TRP A 46 -15.37 -1.87 18.64
C TRP A 46 -16.27 -2.66 19.58
N LYS A 47 -17.37 -2.06 20.08
CA LYS A 47 -18.29 -2.71 21.02
C LYS A 47 -19.28 -3.65 20.33
N ASN A 48 -19.76 -3.30 19.13
CA ASN A 48 -20.88 -3.99 18.50
C ASN A 48 -20.46 -5.02 17.44
N ASN A 49 -19.21 -4.99 17.00
CA ASN A 49 -18.69 -5.92 16.00
C ASN A 49 -17.41 -6.64 16.49
N PRO A 50 -17.54 -7.78 17.20
CA PRO A 50 -16.40 -8.54 17.71
C PRO A 50 -15.43 -9.06 16.62
N LYS A 51 -15.88 -9.13 15.36
CA LYS A 51 -15.05 -9.54 14.22
C LYS A 51 -14.26 -8.39 13.62
N SER A 52 -14.62 -7.15 13.94
CA SER A 52 -13.98 -5.96 13.37
C SER A 52 -12.57 -5.79 13.90
N ARG A 53 -11.60 -5.72 12.98
CA ARG A 53 -10.21 -5.35 13.28
C ARG A 53 -9.87 -3.93 12.81
N GLN A 54 -10.85 -3.18 12.32
CA GLN A 54 -10.68 -1.88 11.66
C GLN A 54 -11.38 -0.73 12.39
N TYR A 55 -11.47 -0.79 13.72
CA TYR A 55 -12.11 0.24 14.53
C TYR A 55 -11.16 1.36 15.00
N ILE A 56 -9.87 1.30 14.64
CA ILE A 56 -8.86 2.28 15.04
C ILE A 56 -8.08 2.82 13.83
N SER A 57 -7.81 4.12 13.82
CA SER A 57 -6.99 4.79 12.80
C SER A 57 -5.95 5.70 13.47
N PHE A 58 -4.77 5.80 12.87
CA PHE A 58 -3.64 6.56 13.43
C PHE A 58 -3.11 7.61 12.45
N ILE A 59 -2.67 8.75 12.98
CA ILE A 59 -1.70 9.62 12.32
C ILE A 59 -0.31 9.12 12.69
N LYS A 60 0.48 8.72 11.68
CA LYS A 60 1.85 8.26 11.87
C LYS A 60 2.82 9.39 11.57
N CYS A 61 3.75 9.62 12.47
CA CYS A 61 4.88 10.51 12.20
C CYS A 61 5.77 9.88 11.11
N LYS A 62 6.07 10.64 10.05
CA LYS A 62 6.85 10.16 8.89
C LYS A 62 8.28 9.74 9.25
N ASN A 63 8.88 10.35 10.29
CA ASN A 63 10.29 10.18 10.65
C ASN A 63 10.50 9.63 12.07
N GLY A 64 9.53 8.89 12.63
CA GLY A 64 9.58 8.48 14.04
C GLY A 64 8.95 7.13 14.33
N ARG A 65 9.49 6.03 13.78
CA ARG A 65 9.00 4.66 14.07
C ARG A 65 8.88 4.41 15.58
N ARG A 66 9.91 4.77 16.33
CA ARG A 66 9.94 4.62 17.80
C ARG A 66 8.88 5.46 18.51
N ALA A 67 8.64 6.70 18.05
CA ALA A 67 7.59 7.56 18.62
C ALA A 67 6.19 7.00 18.35
N ASN A 68 5.95 6.46 17.15
CA ASN A 68 4.70 5.79 16.80
C ASN A 68 4.47 4.54 17.68
N GLU A 69 5.51 3.74 17.91
CA GLU A 69 5.45 2.56 18.81
C GLU A 69 5.16 2.95 20.26
N TYR A 70 5.85 3.97 20.81
CA TYR A 70 5.56 4.47 22.15
C TYR A 70 4.13 4.97 22.28
N PHE A 71 3.65 5.75 21.31
CA PHE A 71 2.28 6.27 21.34
C PHE A 71 1.26 5.13 21.30
N ARG A 72 1.49 4.11 20.45
CA ARG A 72 0.65 2.90 20.40
C ARG A 72 0.63 2.15 21.73
N ASN A 73 1.80 1.94 22.34
CA ASN A 73 1.93 1.29 23.63
C ASN A 73 1.24 2.10 24.74
N PHE A 74 1.37 3.43 24.72
CA PHE A 74 0.74 4.34 25.68
C PHE A 74 -0.80 4.24 25.64
N ILE A 75 -1.40 4.27 24.44
CA ILE A 75 -2.85 4.14 24.32
C ILE A 75 -3.33 2.69 24.50
N GLY A 76 -2.41 1.72 24.60
CA GLY A 76 -2.73 0.30 24.76
C GLY A 76 -3.50 -0.30 23.57
N CYS A 77 -3.41 0.32 22.39
CA CYS A 77 -4.16 -0.13 21.23
C CYS A 77 -3.24 -0.86 20.25
N GLN A 78 -3.72 -2.00 19.77
CA GLN A 78 -3.12 -2.65 18.62
C GLN A 78 -3.63 -1.97 17.35
N GLU A 79 -2.71 -1.60 16.47
CA GLU A 79 -3.10 -1.10 15.16
C GLU A 79 -3.92 -2.17 14.44
N GLY A 80 -5.01 -1.74 13.78
CA GLY A 80 -5.75 -2.60 12.86
C GLY A 80 -4.81 -3.17 11.79
N VAL A 81 -5.33 -4.16 11.06
CA VAL A 81 -4.60 -4.92 10.03
C VAL A 81 -3.65 -4.02 9.22
N ASP A 82 -2.34 -4.32 9.21
CA ASP A 82 -1.37 -3.65 8.33
C ASP A 82 -1.69 -4.05 6.90
N GLY A 83 -2.61 -3.31 6.26
CA GLY A 83 -3.04 -3.64 4.91
C GLY A 83 -1.88 -3.68 3.92
N SER A 84 -0.90 -2.79 4.07
CA SER A 84 0.28 -2.81 3.20
C SER A 84 1.18 -4.03 3.43
N GLY A 85 1.26 -4.50 4.67
CA GLY A 85 2.00 -5.68 5.07
C GLY A 85 1.32 -6.96 4.61
N GLU A 86 0.02 -7.10 4.88
CA GLU A 86 -0.76 -8.27 4.45
C GLU A 86 -0.89 -8.35 2.93
N THR A 87 -1.15 -7.23 2.22
CA THR A 87 -1.13 -7.24 0.75
C THR A 87 0.25 -7.68 0.24
N ARG A 88 1.36 -7.23 0.85
CA ARG A 88 2.71 -7.66 0.43
C ARG A 88 2.96 -9.14 0.70
N MET A 89 2.45 -9.64 1.82
CA MET A 89 2.55 -11.04 2.21
C MET A 89 1.72 -11.94 1.29
N LEU A 90 0.52 -11.51 0.87
CA LEU A 90 -0.27 -12.15 -0.18
C LEU A 90 0.51 -12.25 -1.49
N LEU A 91 1.08 -11.14 -1.94
CA LEU A 91 1.84 -11.10 -3.19
C LEU A 91 3.08 -12.00 -3.13
N LYS A 92 3.75 -12.06 -1.98
CA LYS A 92 4.86 -12.98 -1.76
C LYS A 92 4.38 -14.43 -1.80
N ALA A 93 3.32 -14.78 -1.07
CA ALA A 93 2.77 -16.13 -1.07
C ALA A 93 2.34 -16.58 -2.46
N PHE A 94 1.84 -15.65 -3.28
CA PHE A 94 1.53 -15.92 -4.69
C PHE A 94 2.78 -16.17 -5.54
N SER A 95 3.84 -15.38 -5.40
CA SER A 95 5.11 -15.66 -6.07
C SER A 95 5.67 -17.03 -5.67
N ASP A 96 5.67 -17.34 -4.38
CA ASP A 96 6.14 -18.63 -3.85
C ASP A 96 5.25 -19.80 -4.34
N PHE A 97 3.95 -19.57 -4.60
CA PHE A 97 3.03 -20.55 -5.17
C PHE A 97 3.35 -20.81 -6.65
N VAL A 98 3.51 -19.75 -7.44
CA VAL A 98 3.86 -19.86 -8.87
C VAL A 98 5.19 -20.58 -9.07
N GLU A 99 6.19 -20.31 -8.22
CA GLU A 99 7.47 -21.01 -8.21
C GLU A 99 7.33 -22.48 -7.78
N ASN A 100 6.41 -22.81 -6.87
CA ASN A 100 6.24 -24.18 -6.38
C ASN A 100 5.51 -25.09 -7.36
N GLU A 101 4.52 -24.57 -8.07
CA GLU A 101 3.75 -25.29 -9.08
C GLU A 101 4.49 -25.43 -10.42
N ASP A 102 5.63 -24.73 -10.57
CA ASP A 102 6.45 -24.72 -11.80
C ASP A 102 5.62 -24.38 -13.05
N PHE A 103 4.75 -23.37 -12.94
CA PHE A 103 3.94 -22.92 -14.07
C PHE A 103 4.84 -22.36 -15.18
N GLY A 104 4.54 -22.72 -16.43
CA GLY A 104 5.16 -22.09 -17.59
C GLY A 104 4.92 -20.58 -17.61
N GLU A 105 5.83 -19.82 -18.23
CA GLU A 105 5.84 -18.34 -18.20
C GLU A 105 4.49 -17.71 -18.57
N ASP A 106 3.81 -18.24 -19.59
CA ASP A 106 2.51 -17.73 -20.04
C ASP A 106 1.42 -17.93 -18.97
N SER A 107 1.37 -19.09 -18.32
CA SER A 107 0.40 -19.40 -17.27
C SER A 107 0.68 -18.60 -15.99
N ALA A 108 1.96 -18.50 -15.61
CA ALA A 108 2.39 -17.65 -14.49
C ALA A 108 1.98 -16.19 -14.71
N ARG A 109 2.17 -15.66 -15.93
CA ARG A 109 1.78 -14.30 -16.31
C ARG A 109 0.27 -14.11 -16.27
N GLU A 110 -0.51 -15.06 -16.79
CA GLU A 110 -1.97 -15.02 -16.74
C GLU A 110 -2.48 -14.99 -15.30
N LYS A 111 -2.06 -15.93 -14.45
CA LYS A 111 -2.45 -15.98 -13.04
C LYS A 111 -2.04 -14.72 -12.27
N THR A 112 -0.85 -14.17 -12.57
CA THR A 112 -0.39 -12.88 -12.00
C THR A 112 -1.32 -11.74 -12.38
N ASN A 113 -1.77 -11.67 -13.63
CA ASN A 113 -2.72 -10.66 -14.09
C ASN A 113 -4.09 -10.83 -13.42
N THR A 114 -4.55 -12.07 -13.25
CA THR A 114 -5.81 -12.37 -12.56
C THR A 114 -5.79 -11.89 -11.11
N LEU A 115 -4.75 -12.23 -10.34
CA LEU A 115 -4.59 -11.75 -8.97
C LEU A 115 -4.58 -10.22 -8.91
N ALA A 116 -3.73 -9.60 -9.75
CA ALA A 116 -3.58 -8.16 -9.75
C ALA A 116 -4.88 -7.44 -10.17
N GLY A 117 -5.61 -8.00 -11.14
CA GLY A 117 -6.88 -7.49 -11.62
C GLY A 117 -7.97 -7.54 -10.55
N TYR A 118 -8.18 -8.70 -9.94
CA TYR A 118 -9.15 -8.90 -8.87
C TYR A 118 -8.82 -8.01 -7.66
N ALA A 119 -7.58 -8.03 -7.17
CA ALA A 119 -7.18 -7.21 -6.02
C ALA A 119 -7.33 -5.70 -6.28
N MET A 120 -7.07 -5.23 -7.51
CA MET A 120 -7.32 -3.84 -7.89
C MET A 120 -8.80 -3.49 -7.98
N ALA A 121 -9.66 -4.42 -8.44
CA ALA A 121 -11.10 -4.23 -8.46
C ALA A 121 -11.64 -4.07 -7.02
N GLN A 122 -11.22 -4.95 -6.11
CA GLN A 122 -11.57 -4.85 -4.69
C GLN A 122 -11.08 -3.53 -4.07
N ALA A 123 -9.83 -3.15 -4.34
CA ALA A 123 -9.29 -1.85 -3.90
C ALA A 123 -10.07 -0.63 -4.43
N LYS A 124 -10.68 -0.74 -5.61
CA LYS A 124 -11.53 0.33 -6.18
C LYS A 124 -12.90 0.38 -5.52
N LEU A 125 -13.44 -0.77 -5.11
CA LEU A 125 -14.71 -0.89 -4.40
C LEU A 125 -14.57 -0.55 -2.90
N GLY A 126 -13.35 -0.54 -2.37
CA GLY A 126 -13.10 -0.37 -0.93
C GLY A 126 -13.31 -1.66 -0.14
N GLU A 127 -13.36 -2.80 -0.83
CA GLU A 127 -13.62 -4.12 -0.29
C GLU A 127 -12.29 -4.90 -0.12
N PRO A 128 -12.25 -5.89 0.80
CA PRO A 128 -11.07 -6.74 0.96
C PRO A 128 -10.98 -7.81 -0.15
N VAL A 129 -9.79 -8.35 -0.34
CA VAL A 129 -9.54 -9.53 -1.18
C VAL A 129 -9.91 -10.78 -0.39
N SER A 130 -10.84 -11.59 -0.89
CA SER A 130 -11.13 -12.91 -0.35
C SER A 130 -10.10 -13.92 -0.86
N LEU A 131 -9.46 -14.67 0.04
CA LEU A 131 -8.50 -15.71 -0.35
C LEU A 131 -9.17 -16.87 -1.11
N GLU A 132 -10.40 -17.22 -0.75
CA GLU A 132 -11.16 -18.29 -1.41
C GLU A 132 -11.55 -17.89 -2.82
N GLU A 133 -12.14 -16.69 -3.00
CA GLU A 133 -12.51 -16.18 -4.32
C GLU A 133 -11.27 -15.99 -5.20
N LEU A 134 -10.17 -15.47 -4.64
CA LEU A 134 -8.92 -15.32 -5.37
C LEU A 134 -8.35 -16.68 -5.81
N SER A 135 -8.43 -17.70 -4.96
CA SER A 135 -7.97 -19.05 -5.27
C SER A 135 -8.78 -19.67 -6.42
N GLU A 136 -10.09 -19.52 -6.40
CA GLU A 136 -10.99 -19.95 -7.49
C GLU A 136 -10.70 -19.22 -8.80
N LEU A 137 -10.46 -17.90 -8.75
CA LEU A 137 -10.11 -17.12 -9.94
C LEU A 137 -8.73 -17.47 -10.51
N ILE A 138 -7.77 -17.85 -9.67
CA ILE A 138 -6.42 -18.24 -10.12
C ILE A 138 -6.44 -19.59 -10.84
N ASP A 139 -7.29 -20.51 -10.38
CA ASP A 139 -7.35 -21.88 -10.88
C ASP A 139 -8.78 -22.44 -10.75
N GLU A 140 -9.57 -22.29 -11.81
CA GLU A 140 -10.96 -22.76 -11.84
C GLU A 140 -11.05 -24.29 -11.78
N ASP A 141 -10.03 -25.00 -12.30
CA ASP A 141 -9.96 -26.47 -12.28
C ASP A 141 -9.63 -27.00 -10.89
N ASN A 142 -8.82 -26.27 -10.12
CA ASN A 142 -8.44 -26.61 -8.74
C ASN A 142 -8.64 -25.41 -7.79
N PRO A 143 -9.91 -25.06 -7.46
CA PRO A 143 -10.25 -23.79 -6.80
C PRO A 143 -9.69 -23.66 -5.38
N TYR A 144 -9.26 -24.75 -4.75
CA TYR A 144 -8.68 -24.75 -3.41
C TYR A 144 -7.16 -24.80 -3.38
N ASN A 145 -6.48 -24.89 -4.53
CA ASN A 145 -5.03 -25.13 -4.58
C ASN A 145 -4.26 -23.97 -3.93
N PHE A 146 -4.50 -22.74 -4.38
CA PHE A 146 -3.81 -21.56 -3.87
C PHE A 146 -4.15 -21.27 -2.39
N ALA A 147 -5.44 -21.32 -2.02
CA ALA A 147 -5.85 -21.14 -0.62
C ALA A 147 -5.29 -22.23 0.30
N GLY A 148 -5.21 -23.47 -0.18
CA GLY A 148 -4.57 -24.59 0.50
C GLY A 148 -3.08 -24.36 0.72
N PHE A 149 -2.36 -23.97 -0.33
CA PHE A 149 -0.93 -23.64 -0.29
C PHE A 149 -0.62 -22.55 0.76
N ILE A 150 -1.45 -21.50 0.84
CA ILE A 150 -1.28 -20.44 1.84
C ILE A 150 -1.43 -20.98 3.26
N ARG A 151 -2.44 -21.83 3.48
CA ARG A 151 -2.73 -22.41 4.80
C ARG A 151 -1.62 -23.36 5.24
N ASP A 152 -1.13 -24.20 4.34
CA ASP A 152 -0.15 -25.24 4.65
C ASP A 152 1.24 -24.68 4.95
N LYS A 153 1.61 -23.55 4.32
CA LYS A 153 2.90 -22.87 4.56
C LYS A 153 2.87 -21.83 5.68
N GLU A 154 1.78 -21.75 6.44
CA GLU A 154 1.62 -20.89 7.62
C GLU A 154 2.02 -19.42 7.38
N TYR A 155 1.64 -18.81 6.25
CA TYR A 155 1.92 -17.39 6.01
C TYR A 155 1.25 -16.46 7.03
N GLY A 156 0.32 -16.96 7.86
CA GLY A 156 -0.37 -16.16 8.86
C GLY A 156 -1.34 -15.13 8.26
N LEU A 157 -1.75 -15.34 7.00
CA LEU A 157 -2.70 -14.48 6.31
C LEU A 157 -4.13 -14.72 6.83
N SER A 158 -4.86 -13.63 7.01
CA SER A 158 -6.30 -13.68 7.29
C SER A 158 -7.08 -14.18 6.07
N PRO A 159 -8.27 -14.79 6.24
CA PRO A 159 -9.12 -15.23 5.12
C PRO A 159 -9.50 -14.10 4.15
N THR A 160 -9.58 -12.88 4.68
CA THR A 160 -9.78 -11.66 3.90
C THR A 160 -8.63 -10.70 4.15
N ILE A 161 -8.09 -10.13 3.07
CA ILE A 161 -6.87 -9.33 3.08
C ILE A 161 -7.20 -7.92 2.59
N PRO A 162 -6.77 -6.85 3.28
CA PRO A 162 -6.98 -5.50 2.77
C PRO A 162 -6.34 -5.32 1.39
N ALA A 163 -7.03 -4.60 0.50
CA ALA A 163 -6.55 -4.36 -0.86
C ALA A 163 -5.76 -3.02 -0.93
N ASP A 164 -4.50 -3.01 -0.50
CA ASP A 164 -3.69 -1.79 -0.53
C ASP A 164 -3.26 -1.41 -1.96
N LYS A 165 -3.98 -0.45 -2.55
CA LYS A 165 -3.74 0.05 -3.92
C LYS A 165 -2.29 0.45 -4.18
N LYS A 166 -1.61 1.04 -3.19
CA LYS A 166 -0.22 1.49 -3.34
C LYS A 166 0.73 0.30 -3.47
N THR A 167 0.54 -0.74 -2.67
CA THR A 167 1.34 -1.98 -2.71
C THR A 167 1.06 -2.77 -3.99
N LEU A 168 -0.20 -2.90 -4.40
CA LEU A 168 -0.58 -3.55 -5.67
C LEU A 168 0.04 -2.85 -6.89
N ASN A 169 0.03 -1.52 -6.92
CA ASN A 169 0.65 -0.75 -8.01
C ASN A 169 2.16 -0.94 -8.09
N LYS A 170 2.84 -1.10 -6.95
CA LYS A 170 4.28 -1.39 -6.92
C LYS A 170 4.59 -2.80 -7.41
N PHE A 171 3.74 -3.77 -7.08
CA PHE A 171 3.93 -5.15 -7.51
C PHE A 171 3.83 -5.31 -9.03
N ARG A 172 2.94 -4.57 -9.69
CA ARG A 172 2.78 -4.64 -11.16
C ARG A 172 3.88 -3.94 -11.97
N ARG A 173 4.79 -3.19 -11.33
CA ARG A 173 5.67 -2.26 -12.04
C ARG A 173 7.11 -2.36 -11.57
N PHE A 174 8.04 -2.40 -12.52
CA PHE A 174 9.41 -2.03 -12.24
C PHE A 174 9.49 -0.53 -12.01
N THR A 175 10.26 -0.11 -11.01
CA THR A 175 10.51 1.31 -10.70
C THR A 175 11.95 1.52 -10.29
N GLY A 176 12.58 2.58 -10.80
CA GLY A 176 13.94 2.98 -10.44
C GLY A 176 14.08 4.50 -10.49
N ARG A 177 14.89 5.07 -9.59
CA ARG A 177 15.24 6.50 -9.59
C ARG A 177 16.74 6.66 -9.38
N SER A 178 17.33 7.56 -10.15
CA SER A 178 18.71 8.04 -10.02
C SER A 178 18.74 9.55 -10.22
N GLU A 179 19.90 10.19 -10.03
CA GLU A 179 20.03 11.65 -10.21
C GLU A 179 19.53 12.09 -11.61
N GLY A 180 18.46 12.90 -11.64
CA GLY A 180 17.86 13.41 -12.87
C GLY A 180 17.02 12.41 -13.68
N MET A 181 16.85 11.16 -13.25
CA MET A 181 16.13 10.12 -14.02
C MET A 181 15.19 9.28 -13.16
N SER A 182 13.98 9.04 -13.67
CA SER A 182 13.01 8.11 -13.08
C SER A 182 12.47 7.19 -14.16
N ILE A 183 12.52 5.88 -13.92
CA ILE A 183 12.03 4.84 -14.83
C ILE A 183 10.88 4.10 -14.14
N SER A 184 9.77 3.90 -14.85
CA SER A 184 8.69 3.04 -14.40
C SER A 184 7.90 2.44 -15.55
N PHE A 185 7.76 1.12 -15.58
CA PHE A 185 6.99 0.39 -16.58
C PHE A 185 6.35 -0.86 -15.97
N GLU A 186 5.29 -1.37 -16.60
CA GLU A 186 4.61 -2.59 -16.14
C GLU A 186 5.44 -3.84 -16.43
N LEU A 187 5.36 -4.84 -15.55
CA LEU A 187 6.11 -6.10 -15.66
C LEU A 187 5.97 -6.73 -17.06
N HIS A 188 4.74 -6.73 -17.59
CA HIS A 188 4.39 -7.35 -18.86
C HIS A 188 5.08 -6.72 -20.09
N LEU A 189 5.70 -5.55 -19.94
CA LEU A 189 6.46 -4.88 -21.02
C LEU A 189 7.90 -5.38 -21.10
N LEU A 190 8.42 -6.05 -20.05
CA LEU A 190 9.72 -6.69 -20.08
C LEU A 190 9.68 -7.89 -21.05
N GLY A 191 10.64 -7.96 -21.97
CA GLY A 191 10.68 -8.95 -23.06
C GLY A 191 9.86 -8.57 -24.31
N ASP A 192 9.04 -7.51 -24.25
CA ASP A 192 8.28 -6.98 -25.41
C ASP A 192 8.83 -5.60 -25.83
N LYS A 193 8.42 -4.54 -25.13
CA LYS A 193 8.87 -3.17 -25.41
C LYS A 193 10.09 -2.76 -24.62
N VAL A 194 10.41 -3.49 -23.56
CA VAL A 194 11.55 -3.22 -22.69
C VAL A 194 12.41 -4.48 -22.64
N GLU A 195 13.66 -4.37 -23.08
CA GLU A 195 14.63 -5.46 -23.02
C GLU A 195 15.71 -5.11 -22.00
N PHE A 196 16.03 -6.06 -21.13
CA PHE A 196 17.13 -5.93 -20.17
C PHE A 196 18.26 -6.87 -20.57
N ASP A 197 19.42 -6.29 -20.89
CA ASP A 197 20.67 -7.01 -21.04
C ASP A 197 21.40 -7.01 -19.70
N GLU A 198 21.37 -8.15 -19.01
CA GLU A 198 22.00 -8.32 -17.71
C GLU A 198 23.53 -8.22 -17.79
N ALA A 199 24.15 -8.80 -18.81
CA ALA A 199 25.60 -8.82 -18.96
C ALA A 199 26.16 -7.41 -19.23
N GLY A 200 25.43 -6.62 -20.04
CA GLY A 200 25.75 -5.23 -20.34
C GLY A 200 25.17 -4.20 -19.36
N GLY A 201 24.35 -4.62 -18.39
CA GLY A 201 23.66 -3.72 -17.46
C GLY A 201 22.79 -2.67 -18.16
N THR A 202 22.22 -2.99 -19.34
CA THR A 202 21.58 -2.03 -20.24
C THR A 202 20.09 -2.31 -20.37
N LEU A 203 19.26 -1.26 -20.29
CA LEU A 203 17.82 -1.32 -20.53
C LEU A 203 17.47 -0.66 -21.86
N THR A 204 16.97 -1.43 -22.82
CA THR A 204 16.56 -0.94 -24.14
C THR A 204 15.04 -0.74 -24.17
N LEU A 205 14.59 0.47 -24.53
CA LEU A 205 13.17 0.78 -24.71
C LEU A 205 12.83 0.91 -26.20
N ARG A 206 11.92 0.06 -26.68
CA ARG A 206 11.36 0.09 -28.03
C ARG A 206 10.02 0.82 -28.03
N GLY A 207 9.74 1.55 -29.12
CA GLY A 207 8.45 2.25 -29.29
C GLY A 207 8.23 3.39 -28.29
N LEU A 208 9.21 4.30 -28.17
CA LEU A 208 9.12 5.44 -27.27
C LEU A 208 7.85 6.27 -27.50
N PRO A 209 7.26 6.87 -26.45
CA PRO A 209 6.12 7.77 -26.60
C PRO A 209 6.41 8.88 -27.62
N THR A 210 5.41 9.24 -28.44
CA THR A 210 5.56 10.25 -29.50
C THR A 210 6.05 11.60 -28.96
N GLN A 211 5.56 11.99 -27.79
CA GLN A 211 5.99 13.22 -27.10
C GLN A 211 7.49 13.19 -26.75
N LEU A 212 7.97 12.09 -26.16
CA LEU A 212 9.39 11.92 -25.82
C LEU A 212 10.26 11.87 -27.08
N THR A 213 9.83 11.12 -28.09
CA THR A 213 10.50 11.06 -29.40
C THR A 213 10.65 12.44 -30.02
N GLY A 214 9.61 13.27 -29.95
CA GLY A 214 9.65 14.64 -30.44
C GLY A 214 10.60 15.55 -29.66
N GLN A 215 10.67 15.40 -28.33
CA GLN A 215 11.63 16.14 -27.50
C GLN A 215 13.08 15.74 -27.83
N LEU A 216 13.35 14.44 -27.93
CA LEU A 216 14.69 13.92 -28.26
C LEU A 216 15.14 14.37 -29.65
N ARG A 217 14.27 14.32 -30.66
CA ARG A 217 14.60 14.79 -32.01
C ARG A 217 14.96 16.27 -32.06
N ARG A 218 14.30 17.12 -31.27
CA ARG A 218 14.64 18.55 -31.17
C ARG A 218 15.95 18.82 -30.44
N ALA A 219 16.33 17.96 -29.51
CA ALA A 219 17.57 18.11 -28.75
C ALA A 219 18.80 17.62 -29.51
N VAL A 220 18.61 16.74 -30.50
CA VAL A 220 19.68 16.18 -31.35
C VAL A 220 19.84 16.96 -32.67
N ALA A 221 18.85 17.77 -33.05
CA ALA A 221 18.90 18.68 -34.21
C ALA A 221 19.68 19.95 -33.89
#